data_AF-A0A2E7FDJ0-F1
#
_entry.id   AF-A0A2E7FDJ0-F1
#
_cell.length_a   1.000
_cell.length_b   1.000
_cell.length_c   1.000
_cell.angle_alpha   90.00
_cell.angle_beta   90.00
_cell.angle_gamma   90.00
#
_symmetry.space_group_name_H-M   'P 1'
#
loop_
_entity.id
_entity.type
_entity.pdbx_description
1 polymer ?
#
loop_
_entity_poly.entity_id
_entity_poly.type
_entity_poly.pdbx_seq_one_letter_code
_entity_poly.pdbx_strand_id
1 'polypeptide(L)'
;MKLNIFKFYLIISSLWYTSCDFVKLRKVSTEEINNASVWSNQDQYPLFQECQDLIEEYDQKKCFEEILLNSIYSELLSLELKSKNE
;
A
#
# COMPACT_ATOMS: atom_id res chain seq x y z
N MET A 1 -22.38 45.32 -13.44
CA MET A 1 -22.03 44.27 -12.44
C MET A 1 -22.68 42.91 -12.70
N LYS A 2 -23.93 42.81 -13.20
CA LYS A 2 -24.62 41.51 -13.45
C LYS A 2 -24.01 40.64 -14.55
N LEU A 3 -23.44 41.25 -15.61
CA LEU A 3 -22.84 40.51 -16.74
C LEU A 3 -21.56 39.76 -16.35
N ASN A 4 -20.76 40.31 -15.43
CA ASN A 4 -19.54 39.65 -14.92
C ASN A 4 -19.89 38.49 -13.97
N ILE A 5 -20.96 38.65 -13.20
CA ILE A 5 -21.49 37.59 -12.33
C ILE A 5 -22.03 36.43 -13.17
N PHE A 6 -22.77 36.71 -14.25
CA PHE A 6 -23.25 35.68 -15.18
C PHE A 6 -22.10 34.91 -15.85
N LYS A 7 -21.05 35.62 -16.30
CA LYS A 7 -19.83 34.98 -16.84
C LYS A 7 -19.13 34.10 -15.80
N PHE A 8 -19.08 34.54 -14.55
CA PHE A 8 -18.49 33.75 -13.45
C PHE A 8 -19.26 32.45 -13.21
N TYR A 9 -20.60 32.51 -13.19
CA TYR A 9 -21.43 31.30 -13.10
C TYR A 9 -21.24 30.34 -14.28
N LEU A 10 -21.09 30.86 -15.51
CA LEU A 10 -20.79 30.02 -16.67
C LEU A 10 -19.43 29.32 -16.57
N ILE A 11 -18.40 30.03 -16.10
CA ILE A 11 -17.06 29.45 -15.90
C ILE A 11 -17.11 28.35 -14.84
N ILE A 12 -17.73 28.62 -13.68
CA ILE A 12 -17.88 27.62 -12.62
C ILE A 12 -18.64 26.41 -13.14
N SER A 13 -19.78 26.62 -13.82
CA SER A 13 -20.58 25.52 -14.38
C SER A 13 -19.77 24.64 -15.34
N SER A 14 -18.94 25.23 -16.21
CA SER A 14 -18.08 24.46 -17.12
C SER A 14 -17.04 23.58 -16.39
N LEU A 15 -16.47 24.08 -15.30
CA LEU A 15 -15.51 23.32 -14.48
C LEU A 15 -16.15 22.11 -13.78
N TRP A 16 -17.41 22.23 -13.35
CA TRP A 16 -18.16 21.11 -12.77
C TRP A 16 -18.41 19.99 -13.79
N TYR A 17 -18.72 20.33 -15.05
CA TYR A 17 -18.93 19.32 -16.10
C TYR A 17 -17.64 18.58 -16.50
N THR A 18 -16.47 19.22 -16.46
CA THR A 18 -15.19 18.55 -16.77
C THR A 18 -14.66 17.66 -15.64
N SER A 19 -15.18 17.82 -14.42
CA SER A 19 -14.67 17.11 -13.23
C SER A 19 -15.13 15.65 -13.17
N CYS A 20 -16.24 15.28 -13.83
CA CYS A 20 -16.77 13.91 -13.80
C CYS A 20 -15.85 12.88 -14.51
N ASP A 21 -15.15 13.27 -15.58
CA ASP A 21 -14.21 12.36 -16.25
C ASP A 21 -12.85 12.28 -15.51
N PHE A 22 -12.51 13.31 -14.73
CA PHE A 22 -11.26 13.34 -13.94
C PHE A 22 -11.33 12.45 -12.69
N VAL A 23 -12.55 12.15 -12.20
CA VAL A 23 -12.81 11.25 -11.06
C VAL A 23 -13.35 9.89 -11.55
N LYS A 24 -12.99 9.46 -12.76
CA LYS A 24 -12.98 8.02 -13.03
C LYS A 24 -11.80 7.43 -12.26
N LEU A 25 -12.07 6.96 -11.04
CA LEU A 25 -11.22 5.98 -10.38
C LEU A 25 -10.91 4.92 -11.43
N ARG A 26 -9.67 4.88 -11.92
CA ARG A 26 -9.24 3.91 -12.93
C ARG A 26 -9.55 2.54 -12.34
N LYS A 27 -10.61 1.90 -12.84
CA LYS A 27 -10.97 0.55 -12.44
C LYS A 27 -9.87 -0.34 -13.00
N VAL A 28 -8.86 -0.61 -12.17
CA VAL A 28 -7.74 -1.47 -12.54
C VAL A 28 -8.32 -2.84 -12.82
N SER A 29 -8.08 -3.35 -14.03
CA SER A 29 -8.58 -4.67 -14.40
C SER A 29 -7.85 -5.74 -13.60
N THR A 30 -8.47 -6.91 -13.43
CA THR A 30 -7.80 -8.06 -12.80
C THR A 30 -6.50 -8.41 -13.53
N GLU A 31 -6.47 -8.27 -14.86
CA GLU A 31 -5.27 -8.48 -15.68
C GLU A 31 -4.16 -7.47 -15.37
N GLU A 32 -4.49 -6.18 -15.24
CA GLU A 32 -3.54 -5.15 -14.84
C GLU A 32 -3.00 -5.37 -13.42
N ILE A 33 -3.86 -5.79 -12.48
CA ILE A 33 -3.45 -6.14 -11.11
C ILE A 33 -2.50 -7.33 -11.13
N ASN A 34 -2.87 -8.39 -11.87
CA ASN A 34 -2.05 -9.59 -11.96
C ASN A 34 -0.68 -9.27 -12.55
N ASN A 35 -0.62 -8.51 -13.65
CA ASN A 35 0.64 -8.12 -14.28
C ASN A 35 1.52 -7.29 -13.36
N ALA A 36 0.94 -6.37 -12.57
CA ALA A 36 1.67 -5.57 -11.59
C ALA A 36 2.06 -6.35 -10.32
N SER A 37 1.46 -7.51 -10.08
CA SER A 37 1.72 -8.36 -8.91
C SER A 37 2.76 -9.46 -9.19
N VAL A 38 3.21 -9.59 -10.45
CA VAL A 38 4.32 -10.50 -10.80
C VAL A 38 5.63 -9.89 -10.28
N TRP A 39 6.30 -10.62 -9.39
CA TRP A 39 7.63 -10.25 -8.92
C TRP A 39 8.61 -10.16 -10.09
N SER A 40 9.25 -9.01 -10.21
CA SER A 40 10.35 -8.73 -11.11
C SER A 40 11.69 -9.01 -10.44
N ASN A 41 12.76 -9.11 -11.22
CA ASN A 41 14.12 -9.30 -10.70
C ASN A 41 14.66 -8.08 -9.92
N GLN A 42 13.93 -6.96 -9.94
CA GLN A 42 14.29 -5.73 -9.25
C GLN A 42 13.56 -5.60 -7.91
N ASP A 43 12.52 -6.41 -7.69
CA ASP A 43 11.78 -6.42 -6.45
C ASP A 43 12.63 -7.04 -5.35
N GLN A 44 12.68 -6.35 -4.21
CA GLN A 44 13.42 -6.79 -3.05
C GLN A 44 12.46 -7.44 -2.06
N TYR A 45 12.90 -8.52 -1.40
CA TYR A 45 12.16 -9.09 -0.29
C TYR A 45 11.97 -8.04 0.81
N PRO A 46 10.84 -8.05 1.53
CA PRO A 46 10.73 -7.26 2.73
C PRO A 46 11.83 -7.70 3.71
N LEU A 47 12.62 -6.74 4.19
CA LEU A 47 13.68 -6.98 5.15
C LEU A 47 13.48 -6.06 6.36
N PHE A 48 13.63 -6.65 7.55
CA PHE A 48 13.82 -5.85 8.76
C PHE A 48 15.15 -5.10 8.67
N GLN A 49 15.25 -3.95 9.33
CA GLN A 49 16.43 -3.10 9.24
C GLN A 49 17.69 -3.84 9.71
N GLU A 50 17.54 -4.72 10.70
CA GLU A 50 18.56 -5.61 11.24
C GLU A 50 19.10 -6.62 10.21
N CYS A 51 18.33 -6.94 9.18
CA CYS A 51 18.72 -7.90 8.14
C CYS A 51 19.34 -7.23 6.91
N GLN A 52 19.27 -5.89 6.77
CA GLN A 52 19.74 -5.18 5.56
C GLN A 52 21.27 -5.18 5.41
N ASP A 53 22.00 -5.21 6.52
CA ASP A 53 23.47 -5.13 6.53
C ASP A 53 24.16 -6.47 6.15
N LEU A 54 23.38 -7.53 5.95
CA LEU A 54 23.90 -8.84 5.54
C LEU A 54 24.27 -8.82 4.05
N ILE A 55 25.43 -9.40 3.71
CA ILE A 55 26.00 -9.33 2.36
C ILE A 55 25.27 -10.28 1.39
N GLU A 56 24.93 -11.48 1.86
CA GLU A 56 24.34 -12.53 1.03
C GLU A 56 22.81 -12.51 1.15
N GLU A 57 22.11 -12.56 0.01
CA GLU A 57 20.64 -12.59 -0.07
C GLU A 57 20.04 -13.77 0.73
N TYR A 58 20.74 -14.91 0.74
CA TYR A 58 20.35 -16.07 1.54
C TYR A 58 20.30 -15.74 3.04
N ASP A 59 21.31 -15.04 3.54
CA ASP A 59 21.40 -14.67 4.95
C ASP A 59 20.37 -13.58 5.30
N GLN A 60 20.15 -12.61 4.40
CA GLN A 60 19.08 -11.62 4.53
C GLN A 60 17.71 -12.28 4.67
N LYS A 61 17.40 -13.24 3.80
CA LYS A 61 16.14 -13.99 3.82
C LYS A 61 15.99 -14.80 5.10
N LYS A 62 17.03 -15.53 5.49
CA LYS A 62 17.01 -16.34 6.72
C LYS A 62 16.78 -15.47 7.97
N CYS A 63 17.47 -14.33 8.05
CA CYS A 63 17.28 -13.35 9.12
C CYS A 63 15.84 -12.85 9.18
N PHE A 64 15.25 -12.49 8.02
CA PHE A 64 13.86 -12.05 7.95
C PHE A 64 12.89 -13.12 8.44
N GLU A 65 13.05 -14.37 7.98
CA GLU A 65 12.21 -15.50 8.38
C GLU A 65 12.29 -15.74 9.90
N GLU A 66 13.49 -15.71 10.49
CA GLU A 66 13.69 -15.90 11.92
C GLU A 66 13.01 -14.80 12.75
N ILE A 67 13.20 -13.52 12.38
CA ILE A 67 12.56 -12.40 13.08
C ILE A 67 11.04 -12.50 12.96
N LEU A 68 10.52 -12.75 11.75
CA LEU A 68 9.08 -12.87 11.51
C LEU A 68 8.46 -13.97 12.36
N LEU A 69 9.06 -15.16 12.35
CA LEU A 69 8.56 -16.29 13.14
C LEU A 69 8.61 -15.98 14.63
N ASN A 70 9.71 -15.42 15.13
CA ASN A 70 9.83 -15.04 16.54
C ASN A 70 8.78 -14.00 16.95
N SER A 71 8.52 -13.00 16.12
CA SER A 71 7.47 -12.00 16.38
C SER A 71 6.09 -12.64 16.43
N ILE A 72 5.75 -13.52 15.48
CA ILE A 72 4.47 -14.22 15.46
C ILE A 72 4.32 -15.09 16.71
N TYR A 73 5.32 -15.91 17.04
CA TYR A 73 5.27 -16.78 18.21
C TYR A 73 5.17 -16.00 19.52
N SER A 74 5.92 -14.91 19.65
CA SER A 74 5.86 -14.04 20.81
C SER A 74 4.45 -13.49 21.04
N GLU A 75 3.76 -13.09 19.97
CA GLU A 75 2.40 -12.57 20.09
C GLU A 75 1.34 -13.64 20.30
N LEU A 76 1.48 -14.80 19.69
CA LEU A 76 0.58 -15.92 20.02
C LEU A 76 0.70 -16.32 21.49
N LEU A 77 1.93 -16.36 22.01
CA LEU A 77 2.17 -16.65 23.43
C LEU A 77 1.63 -15.55 24.34
N SER A 78 1.79 -14.28 23.98
CA SER A 78 1.28 -13.15 24.77
C SER A 78 -0.25 -13.22 24.90
N LEU A 79 -0.95 -13.61 23.84
CA LEU A 79 -2.39 -13.82 23.82
C LEU A 79 -2.82 -15.02 24.67
N GLU A 80 -2.10 -16.14 24.61
CA GLU A 80 -2.36 -17.31 25.47
C GLU A 80 -2.16 -16.99 26.96
N LEU A 81 -1.15 -16.18 27.30
CA LEU A 81 -0.92 -15.75 28.67
C LEU A 81 -2.02 -14.82 29.16
N LYS A 82 -2.50 -13.92 28.30
CA LYS A 82 -3.60 -13.01 28.64
C LYS A 82 -4.90 -13.78 28.90
N SER A 83 -5.22 -14.78 28.09
CA SER A 83 -6.44 -15.59 28.27
C SER A 83 -6.43 -16.47 29.52
N LYS A 84 -5.24 -16.85 30.02
CA LYS A 84 -5.10 -17.60 31.29
C LYS A 84 -5.20 -16.72 32.54
N ASN A 85 -5.02 -15.41 32.40
CA ASN A 85 -5.00 -14.45 33.50
C ASN A 85 -6.31 -13.64 33.62
N GLU A 86 -7.28 -13.88 32.73
CA GLU A 86 -8.66 -13.38 32.78
C GLU A 86 -9.61 -14.47 33.30
#